data_AF-A0A843H7Y8-F1
#
_entry.id   AF-A0A843H7Y8-F1
#
_cell.length_a   1.000
_cell.length_b   1.000
_cell.length_c   1.000
_cell.angle_alpha   90.00
_cell.angle_beta   90.00
_cell.angle_gamma   90.00
#
_symmetry.space_group_name_H-M   'P 1'
#
loop_
_entity.id
_entity.type
_entity.pdbx_description
1 polymer ?
#
loop_
_entity_poly.entity_id
_entity_poly.type
_entity_poly.pdbx_seq_one_letter_code
_entity_poly.pdbx_strand_id
1 'polypeptide(L)' 'YKILNYKNPRAKKVLQIKNNDIIAEFENCLIASLATNTSRSNISSCCHNKRKTANGYVWIFKN' A
#
# COMPACT_ATOMS: atom_id res chain seq x y z
N TYR A 1 22.08 -6.98 0.61
CA TYR A 1 20.91 -6.20 0.12
C TYR A 1 20.96 -4.81 0.74
N LYS A 2 21.24 -3.78 -0.08
CA LYS A 2 21.55 -2.41 0.37
C LYS A 2 20.22 -1.67 0.62
N ILE A 3 19.85 -1.47 1.89
CA ILE A 3 18.70 -0.62 2.24
C ILE A 3 19.18 0.82 2.12
N LEU A 4 19.17 1.37 0.90
CA LEU A 4 19.36 2.79 0.70
C LEU A 4 18.14 3.51 1.28
N ASN A 5 18.39 4.50 2.11
CA ASN A 5 17.44 5.43 2.72
C ASN A 5 16.78 6.31 1.64
N TYR A 6 16.06 5.68 0.70
CA TYR A 6 15.45 6.35 -0.44
C TYR A 6 14.07 6.86 -0.03
N LYS A 7 14.05 8.03 0.62
CA LYS A 7 12.82 8.83 0.72
C LYS A 7 12.42 9.26 -0.67
N ASN A 8 11.60 8.45 -1.33
CA ASN A 8 11.00 8.81 -2.61
C ASN A 8 10.01 9.96 -2.35
N PRO A 9 10.22 11.17 -2.88
CA PRO A 9 9.30 12.30 -2.67
C PRO A 9 7.92 12.05 -3.28
N ARG A 10 7.78 11.04 -4.16
CA ARG A 10 6.50 10.56 -4.70
C ARG A 10 5.88 9.42 -3.90
N ALA A 11 6.47 9.03 -2.77
CA ALA A 11 5.90 8.03 -1.89
C ALA A 11 4.62 8.58 -1.27
N LYS A 12 3.49 8.11 -1.80
CA LYS A 12 2.18 8.39 -1.22
C LYS A 12 1.91 7.41 -0.10
N LYS A 13 1.38 7.92 1.00
CA LYS A 13 0.84 7.11 2.08
C LYS A 13 -0.30 6.25 1.55
N VAL A 14 -0.46 5.05 2.09
CA VAL A 14 -1.53 4.12 1.70
C VAL A 14 -2.32 3.68 2.91
N LEU A 15 -3.63 3.59 2.74
CA LEU A 15 -4.55 3.07 3.73
C LEU A 15 -4.92 1.64 3.37
N GLN A 16 -4.91 0.77 4.37
CA GLN A 16 -5.41 -0.58 4.29
C GLN A 16 -6.83 -0.59 4.83
N ILE A 17 -7.77 -0.99 3.98
CA ILE A 17 -9.19 -1.06 4.31
C ILE A 17 -9.64 -2.52 4.29
N LYS A 18 -10.40 -2.91 5.30
CA LYS A 18 -11.07 -4.20 5.38
C LYS A 18 -12.51 -3.97 5.81
N ASN A 19 -13.47 -4.58 5.11
CA ASN A 19 -14.89 -4.45 5.43
C ASN A 19 -15.37 -2.98 5.54
N ASN A 20 -14.86 -2.11 4.67
CA ASN A 20 -15.14 -0.67 4.66
C ASN A 20 -14.52 0.16 5.81
N ASP A 21 -13.74 -0.46 6.70
CA ASP A 21 -13.03 0.22 7.78
C ASP A 21 -11.53 0.32 7.51
N ILE A 22 -10.92 1.46 7.86
CA ILE A 22 -9.47 1.65 7.82
C ILE A 22 -8.86 0.92 9.01
N ILE A 23 -8.07 -0.11 8.74
CA ILE A 23 -7.42 -0.94 9.77
C ILE A 23 -5.96 -0.58 9.98
N ALA A 24 -5.31 0.01 8.97
CA ALA A 24 -3.91 0.43 9.07
C ALA A 24 -3.59 1.53 8.07
N GLU A 25 -2.60 2.35 8.42
CA GLU A 25 -2.01 3.34 7.54
C GLU A 25 -0.51 3.07 7.40
N PHE A 26 0.00 3.17 6.19
CA PHE A 26 1.42 2.99 5.91
C PHE A 26 1.98 4.21 5.20
N GLU A 27 3.22 4.56 5.54
CA GLU A 27 3.90 5.72 4.94
C GLU A 27 4.07 5.56 3.41
N ASN A 28 4.13 4.31 2.92
CA ASN A 28 4.23 4.01 1.50
C ASN A 28 3.85 2.55 1.17
N CYS A 29 3.68 2.27 -0.13
CA CYS A 29 3.35 0.92 -0.62
C CYS A 29 4.41 -0.13 -0.27
N LEU A 30 5.68 0.24 -0.07
CA LEU A 30 6.76 -0.70 0.28
C LEU A 30 6.58 -1.21 1.71
N ILE A 31 6.33 -0.33 2.67
CA ILE A 31 6.07 -0.71 4.06
C ILE A 31 4.80 -1.56 4.12
N ALA A 32 3.73 -1.13 3.44
CA ALA A 32 2.49 -1.92 3.34
C ALA A 32 2.73 -3.32 2.76
N SER A 33 3.56 -3.41 1.71
CA SER A 33 3.93 -4.67 1.06
C SER A 33 4.66 -5.61 2.00
N LEU A 34 5.63 -5.09 2.76
CA LEU A 34 6.39 -5.88 3.74
C LEU A 34 5.50 -6.31 4.91
N ALA A 35 4.66 -5.42 5.44
CA ALA A 35 3.80 -5.69 6.59
C ALA A 35 2.69 -6.70 6.29
N THR A 36 2.12 -6.66 5.08
CA THR A 36 0.99 -7.52 4.70
C THR A 36 1.40 -8.68 3.79
N ASN A 37 2.70 -8.85 3.54
CA ASN A 37 3.25 -9.79 2.55
C ASN A 37 2.55 -9.70 1.18
N THR A 38 2.12 -8.49 0.80
CA THR A 38 1.40 -8.23 -0.46
C THR A 38 2.38 -7.66 -1.47
N SER A 39 2.27 -8.00 -2.76
CA SER A 39 3.12 -7.35 -3.77
C SER A 39 2.84 -5.84 -3.88
N ARG A 40 3.90 -5.02 -3.88
CA ARG A 40 3.82 -3.56 -4.14
C ARG A 40 3.02 -3.22 -5.40
N SER A 41 3.20 -3.99 -6.47
CA SER A 41 2.50 -3.79 -7.73
C SER A 41 0.99 -4.03 -7.59
N ASN A 42 0.61 -4.98 -6.72
CA ASN A 42 -0.79 -5.28 -6.42
C ASN A 42 -1.43 -4.15 -5.61
N ILE A 43 -0.74 -3.67 -4.56
CA ILE A 43 -1.18 -2.52 -3.76
C ILE A 43 -1.37 -1.29 -4.66
N SER A 44 -0.36 -0.97 -5.48
CA SER A 44 -0.44 0.16 -6.41
C SER A 44 -1.61 -0.01 -7.41
N SER A 45 -1.80 -1.20 -7.96
CA SER A 45 -2.93 -1.48 -8.86
C SER A 45 -4.28 -1.31 -8.17
N CYS A 46 -4.39 -1.69 -6.90
CA CYS A 46 -5.58 -1.43 -6.09
C CYS A 46 -5.82 0.05 -5.88
N CYS A 47 -4.80 0.81 -5.50
CA CYS A 47 -4.93 2.26 -5.30
C CYS A 47 -5.32 3.01 -6.59
N HIS A 48 -5.04 2.45 -7.77
CA HIS A 48 -5.46 2.99 -9.08
C HIS A 48 -6.78 2.40 -9.59
N ASN A 49 -7.55 1.70 -8.75
CA ASN A 49 -8.80 1.02 -9.10
C ASN A 49 -8.67 -0.02 -10.23
N LYS A 50 -7.44 -0.46 -10.58
CA LYS A 50 -7.22 -1.55 -11.55
C LYS A 50 -7.54 -2.91 -10.95
N ARG A 51 -7.54 -3.01 -9.63
CA ARG A 51 -7.91 -4.21 -8.87
C ARG A 51 -8.81 -3.83 -7.70
N LYS A 52 -9.84 -4.63 -7.44
CA LYS A 52 -10.76 -4.41 -6.32
C LYS A 52 -10.09 -4.61 -4.97
N THR A 53 -9.28 -5.67 -4.85
CA THR A 53 -8.58 -6.02 -3.60
C THR A 53 -7.20 -6.61 -3.89
N ALA A 54 -6.29 -6.45 -2.93
CA ALA A 54 -5.00 -7.12 -2.89
C ALA A 54 -4.80 -7.77 -1.52
N ASN A 55 -4.58 -9.09 -1.56
CA ASN A 55 -4.45 -9.92 -0.36
C ASN A 55 -5.64 -9.87 0.61
N GLY A 56 -6.87 -9.69 0.08
CA GLY A 56 -8.08 -9.57 0.88
C GLY A 56 -8.34 -8.17 1.48
N TYR A 57 -7.49 -7.19 1.16
CA TYR A 57 -7.64 -5.81 1.59
C TYR A 57 -7.87 -4.87 0.41
N VAL A 58 -8.59 -3.78 0.65
CA VAL A 58 -8.71 -2.64 -0.26
C VAL A 58 -7.59 -1.66 0.07
N TRP A 59 -6.95 -1.11 -0.95
CA TRP A 59 -5.84 -0.16 -0.80
C TRP A 59 -6.17 1.14 -1.51
N ILE A 60 -6.00 2.26 -0.81
CA ILE A 60 -6.19 3.60 -1.37
C ILE A 60 -5.03 4.52 -0.98
N PHE A 61 -4.70 5.46 -1.86
CA PHE A 61 -3.73 6.51 -1.53
C PHE A 61 -4.36 7.51 -0.56
N LYS A 62 -3.64 7.81 0.52
CA LYS A 62 -3.93 8.97 1.37
C LYS A 62 -3.27 10.18 0.72
N ASN A 63 -4.07 11.19 0.43
CA ASN A 63 -3.60 12.47 -0.10
C ASN A 63 -3.21 13.41 1.03
#